data_AF-A0A060X6A8-F1
#
_entry.id   AF-A0A060X6A8-F1
#
_cell.length_a   1.000
_cell.length_b   1.000
_cell.length_c   1.000
_cell.angle_alpha   90.00
_cell.angle_beta   90.00
_cell.angle_gamma   90.00
#
_symmetry.space_group_name_H-M   'P 1'
#
loop_
_entity.id
_entity.type
_entity.pdbx_description
1 polymer ?
#
loop_
_entity_poly.entity_id
_entity_poly.type
_entity_poly.pdbx_seq_one_letter_code
_entity_poly.pdbx_strand_id
1 'polypeptide(L)'
;MCTKMNPDRFNPTLSVDEYLAETNVLFYLNDAVTQLLEHKEEYTQFGIVRYFAEYFSSVKNGNHVLFREFGYIKATAHNRASFIRVLWRCFRQIGKNGDLLAMLEYSSLLQLLCPDFPVEMVQHAARSDLA
;
A
#
# COMPACT_ATOMS: atom_id res chain seq x y z
N MET A 1 -5.43 26.54 7.29
CA MET A 1 -5.02 26.21 5.90
C MET A 1 -6.17 25.48 5.22
N CYS A 2 -6.84 26.14 4.28
CA CYS A 2 -7.98 25.57 3.56
C CYS A 2 -7.42 24.61 2.49
N THR A 3 -7.67 23.31 2.62
CA THR A 3 -7.38 22.34 1.57
C THR A 3 -8.24 22.68 0.36
N LYS A 4 -7.62 23.17 -0.72
CA LYS A 4 -8.29 23.29 -2.03
C LYS A 4 -8.84 21.91 -2.38
N MET A 5 -10.16 21.78 -2.33
CA MET A 5 -10.86 20.59 -2.78
C MET A 5 -10.76 20.59 -4.31
N ASN A 6 -10.16 19.53 -4.87
CA ASN A 6 -9.98 19.40 -6.32
C ASN A 6 -11.37 19.38 -6.99
N PRO A 7 -11.69 20.29 -7.93
CA PRO A 7 -13.03 20.38 -8.52
C PRO A 7 -13.42 19.17 -9.38
N ASP A 8 -12.48 18.30 -9.77
CA ASP A 8 -12.74 17.08 -10.53
C ASP A 8 -13.25 15.89 -9.68
N ARG A 9 -13.62 16.14 -8.41
CA ARG A 9 -13.94 15.07 -7.44
C ARG A 9 -15.21 14.28 -7.78
N PHE A 10 -16.07 14.83 -8.62
CA PHE A 10 -17.23 14.17 -9.18
C PHE A 10 -17.19 14.43 -10.68
N ASN A 11 -16.58 13.52 -11.45
CA ASN A 11 -16.73 13.56 -12.89
C ASN A 11 -18.19 13.14 -13.18
N PRO A 12 -19.11 14.05 -13.56
CA PRO A 12 -20.54 13.75 -13.65
C PRO A 12 -20.87 12.79 -14.80
N THR A 13 -19.85 12.42 -15.58
CA THR A 13 -19.90 11.60 -16.79
C THR A 13 -19.58 10.13 -16.54
N LEU A 14 -19.00 9.76 -15.40
CA LEU A 14 -18.73 8.36 -15.08
C LEU A 14 -20.01 7.71 -14.53
N SER A 15 -20.37 6.57 -15.12
CA SER A 15 -21.35 5.67 -14.52
C SER A 15 -20.84 5.14 -13.17
N VAL A 16 -21.77 4.65 -12.34
CA VAL A 16 -21.42 4.04 -11.05
C VAL A 16 -20.42 2.89 -11.24
N ASP A 17 -20.62 2.06 -12.26
CA ASP A 17 -19.77 0.91 -12.54
C ASP A 17 -18.35 1.33 -12.94
N GLU A 18 -18.21 2.37 -13.77
CA GLU A 18 -16.90 2.91 -14.14
C GLU A 18 -16.18 3.53 -12.94
N TYR A 19 -16.89 4.29 -12.11
CA TYR A 19 -16.31 4.82 -10.87
C TYR A 19 -15.81 3.71 -9.95
N LEU A 20 -16.59 2.65 -9.76
CA LEU A 20 -16.21 1.53 -8.91
C LEU A 20 -15.01 0.74 -9.49
N ALA A 21 -14.97 0.56 -10.81
CA ALA A 21 -13.86 -0.08 -11.51
C ALA A 21 -12.57 0.74 -11.42
N GLU A 22 -12.62 2.06 -11.60
CA GLU A 22 -11.43 2.92 -11.59
C GLU A 22 -10.87 3.12 -10.17
N THR A 23 -11.75 3.27 -9.18
CA THR A 23 -11.31 3.66 -7.83
C THR A 23 -10.90 2.49 -6.95
N ASN A 24 -11.21 1.24 -7.32
CA ASN A 24 -11.00 0.04 -6.50
C ASN A 24 -11.65 0.15 -5.10
N VAL A 25 -12.67 0.99 -4.92
CA VAL A 25 -13.30 1.23 -3.61
C VAL A 25 -13.88 -0.05 -3.01
N LEU A 26 -14.46 -0.93 -3.83
CA LEU A 26 -15.00 -2.21 -3.35
C LEU A 26 -13.91 -3.13 -2.79
N PHE A 27 -12.72 -3.14 -3.40
CA PHE A 27 -11.59 -3.91 -2.90
C PHE A 27 -11.17 -3.42 -1.50
N TYR A 28 -11.03 -2.10 -1.33
CA TYR A 28 -10.67 -1.51 -0.04
C TYR A 28 -11.77 -1.67 1.01
N LEU A 29 -13.03 -1.59 0.62
CA LEU A 29 -14.15 -1.81 1.53
C LEU A 29 -14.20 -3.27 2.01
N ASN A 30 -14.00 -4.23 1.09
CA ASN A 30 -13.96 -5.64 1.44
C ASN A 30 -12.80 -5.94 2.40
N ASP A 31 -11.61 -5.41 2.11
CA ASP A 31 -10.44 -5.56 2.98
C ASP A 31 -10.65 -4.96 4.38
N ALA A 32 -11.19 -3.74 4.46
CA ALA A 32 -11.51 -3.10 5.74
C ALA A 32 -12.52 -3.90 6.57
N VAL A 33 -13.57 -4.43 5.92
CA VAL A 33 -14.57 -5.26 6.61
C VAL A 33 -13.94 -6.57 7.09
N THR A 34 -13.12 -7.23 6.26
CA THR A 34 -12.43 -8.48 6.64
C THR A 34 -11.53 -8.25 7.86
N GLN A 35 -10.69 -7.22 7.85
CA GLN A 35 -9.82 -6.89 8.98
C GLN A 35 -10.60 -6.57 10.26
N LEU A 36 -11.70 -5.81 10.13
CA LEU A 36 -12.58 -5.47 11.25
C LEU A 36 -13.23 -6.71 11.87
N LEU A 37 -13.59 -7.70 11.05
CA LEU A 37 -14.20 -8.95 11.53
C LEU A 37 -13.18 -9.86 12.19
N GLU A 38 -11.95 -9.92 11.67
CA GLU A 38 -10.86 -10.72 12.23
C GLU A 38 -10.37 -10.19 13.59
N HIS A 39 -10.33 -8.87 13.77
CA HIS A 39 -9.76 -8.23 14.97
C HIS A 39 -10.78 -7.28 15.64
N LYS A 40 -12.01 -7.75 15.79
CA LYS A 40 -13.16 -6.93 16.21
C LYS A 40 -12.94 -6.22 17.54
N GLU A 41 -12.32 -6.87 18.52
CA GLU A 41 -12.11 -6.29 19.85
C GLU A 41 -11.11 -5.13 19.84
N GLU A 42 -10.06 -5.24 19.03
CA GLU A 42 -9.02 -4.22 18.88
C GLU A 42 -9.55 -2.98 18.14
N TYR A 43 -10.25 -3.20 17.03
CA TYR A 43 -10.64 -2.10 16.13
C TYR A 43 -11.94 -1.40 16.53
N THR A 44 -12.82 -2.03 17.30
CA THR A 44 -14.09 -1.40 17.72
C THR A 44 -14.00 -0.63 19.03
N GLN A 45 -12.85 -0.65 19.73
CA GLN A 45 -12.65 0.06 20.99
C GLN A 45 -12.98 1.56 20.89
N PHE A 46 -12.64 2.19 19.76
CA PHE A 46 -12.90 3.62 19.51
C PHE A 46 -14.06 3.88 18.53
N GLY A 47 -14.84 2.84 18.22
CA GLY A 47 -16.00 2.90 17.35
C GLY A 47 -15.71 2.62 15.88
N ILE A 48 -16.65 1.93 15.23
CA ILE A 48 -16.56 1.48 13.83
C ILE A 48 -16.38 2.64 12.85
N VAL A 49 -17.02 3.79 13.10
CA VAL A 49 -16.90 4.98 12.23
C VAL A 49 -15.46 5.48 12.20
N ARG A 50 -14.79 5.50 13.36
CA ARG A 50 -13.40 5.92 13.46
C ARG A 50 -12.47 4.95 12.74
N TYR A 51 -12.69 3.66 12.92
CA TYR A 51 -11.95 2.61 12.21
C TYR A 51 -11.97 2.83 10.69
N PHE A 52 -13.15 2.99 10.09
CA PHE A 52 -13.24 3.22 8.64
C PHE A 52 -12.59 4.55 8.22
N ALA A 53 -12.74 5.60 9.01
CA ALA A 53 -12.09 6.88 8.73
C ALA A 53 -10.56 6.76 8.72
N GLU A 54 -9.99 6.03 9.70
CA GLU A 54 -8.54 5.79 9.80
C GLU A 54 -8.05 4.87 8.67
N TYR A 55 -8.79 3.80 8.36
CA TYR A 55 -8.47 2.90 7.26
C TYR A 55 -8.41 3.65 5.92
N PHE A 56 -9.46 4.38 5.54
CA PHE A 56 -9.47 5.11 4.27
C PHE A 56 -8.51 6.30 4.26
N SER A 57 -8.21 6.90 5.41
CA SER A 57 -7.11 7.86 5.54
C SER A 57 -5.76 7.20 5.26
N SER A 58 -5.54 5.99 5.76
CA SER A 58 -4.34 5.19 5.49
C SER A 58 -4.21 4.86 4.00
N VAL A 59 -5.31 4.42 3.35
CA VAL A 59 -5.36 4.17 1.90
C VAL A 59 -5.03 5.43 1.11
N LYS A 60 -5.68 6.55 1.43
CA LYS A 60 -5.44 7.85 0.78
C LYS A 60 -3.98 8.29 0.91
N ASN A 61 -3.37 8.06 2.08
CA ASN A 61 -2.00 8.46 2.36
C ASN A 61 -0.94 7.43 1.87
N GLY A 62 -1.37 6.24 1.45
CA GLY A 62 -0.51 5.17 0.97
C GLY A 62 0.24 4.40 2.08
N ASN A 63 -0.28 4.40 3.31
CA ASN A 63 0.33 3.67 4.43
C ASN A 63 -0.29 2.28 4.65
N HIS A 64 -1.42 1.98 4.00
CA HIS A 64 -2.20 0.74 4.11
C HIS A 64 -1.49 -0.52 3.61
N VAL A 65 -0.26 -0.37 3.09
CA VAL A 65 0.58 -1.41 2.51
C VAL A 65 1.63 -1.97 3.47
N LEU A 66 1.76 -1.38 4.67
CA LEU A 66 2.71 -1.85 5.68
C LEU A 66 2.23 -3.15 6.32
N PHE A 67 3.14 -4.12 6.43
CA PHE A 67 2.90 -5.43 7.06
C PHE A 67 1.77 -6.22 6.40
N ARG A 68 1.60 -6.05 5.08
CA ARG A 68 0.61 -6.75 4.28
C ARG A 68 1.27 -7.85 3.46
N GLU A 69 0.49 -8.86 3.13
CA GLU A 69 0.91 -9.92 2.22
C GLU A 69 1.15 -9.40 0.80
N PHE A 70 2.04 -10.06 0.07
CA PHE A 70 2.43 -9.69 -1.29
C PHE A 70 1.23 -9.75 -2.24
N GLY A 71 0.31 -10.69 -2.00
CA GLY A 71 -0.98 -10.78 -2.69
C GLY A 71 -1.79 -9.49 -2.61
N TYR A 72 -1.81 -8.83 -1.44
CA TYR A 72 -2.46 -7.54 -1.26
C TYR A 72 -1.69 -6.41 -1.96
N ILE A 73 -0.36 -6.40 -1.86
CA ILE A 73 0.50 -5.39 -2.49
C ILE A 73 0.30 -5.35 -4.02
N LYS A 74 0.22 -6.53 -4.66
CA LYS A 74 0.05 -6.63 -6.12
C LYS A 74 -1.37 -6.33 -6.62
N ALA A 75 -2.38 -6.39 -5.74
CA ALA A 75 -3.79 -6.41 -6.10
C ALA A 75 -4.27 -5.17 -6.88
N THR A 76 -3.74 -3.98 -6.56
CA THR A 76 -4.12 -2.73 -7.26
C THR A 76 -2.90 -1.92 -7.66
N ALA A 77 -3.04 -1.06 -8.68
CA ALA A 77 -1.99 -0.14 -9.08
C ALA A 77 -1.61 0.83 -7.94
N HIS A 78 -2.60 1.30 -7.18
CA HIS A 78 -2.39 2.17 -6.03
C HIS A 78 -1.60 1.48 -4.90
N ASN A 79 -1.86 0.20 -4.63
CA ASN A 79 -1.11 -0.57 -3.63
C ASN A 79 0.36 -0.70 -4.03
N ARG A 80 0.65 -1.06 -5.29
CA ARG A 80 2.03 -1.15 -5.79
C ARG A 80 2.76 0.19 -5.69
N ALA A 81 2.13 1.27 -6.13
CA ALA A 81 2.72 2.61 -6.07
C ALA A 81 2.95 3.07 -4.61
N SER A 82 2.01 2.78 -3.71
CA SER A 82 2.12 3.08 -2.29
C SER A 82 3.26 2.29 -1.64
N PHE A 83 3.39 1.00 -1.95
CA PHE A 83 4.46 0.15 -1.42
C PHE A 83 5.84 0.64 -1.83
N ILE A 84 6.04 0.95 -3.12
CA ILE A 84 7.29 1.54 -3.62
C ILE A 84 7.59 2.85 -2.88
N ARG A 85 6.60 3.73 -2.71
CA ARG A 85 6.78 4.99 -1.99
C ARG A 85 7.19 4.77 -0.52
N VAL A 86 6.59 3.81 0.16
CA VAL A 86 6.94 3.45 1.54
C VAL A 86 8.36 2.88 1.61
N LEU A 87 8.71 1.97 0.71
CA LEU A 87 10.06 1.41 0.60
C LEU A 87 11.11 2.50 0.45
N TRP A 88 10.91 3.42 -0.50
CA TRP A 88 11.79 4.57 -0.69
C TRP A 88 11.83 5.45 0.55
N ARG A 89 10.70 5.73 1.21
CA ARG A 89 10.68 6.55 2.43
C ARG A 89 11.48 5.91 3.57
N CYS A 90 11.35 4.60 3.77
CA CYS A 90 12.00 3.87 4.85
C CYS A 90 13.51 3.71 4.60
N PHE A 91 13.91 3.48 3.35
CA PHE A 91 15.27 3.02 3.03
C PHE A 91 16.08 3.97 2.14
N ARG A 92 15.59 5.19 1.83
CA ARG A 92 16.31 6.18 1.00
C ARG A 92 17.74 6.48 1.47
N GLN A 93 18.05 6.31 2.75
CA GLN A 93 19.38 6.60 3.29
C GLN A 93 20.37 5.45 3.09
N ILE A 94 19.88 4.25 2.79
CA ILE A 94 20.71 3.07 2.56
C ILE A 94 21.47 3.25 1.24
N GLY A 95 22.78 2.96 1.25
CA GLY A 95 23.66 3.09 0.09
C GLY A 95 24.13 4.50 -0.25
N LYS A 96 23.71 5.54 0.49
CA LYS A 96 24.21 6.91 0.29
C LYS A 96 25.70 7.09 0.54
N ASN A 97 26.31 6.19 1.30
CA ASN A 97 27.74 6.21 1.61
C ASN A 97 28.57 5.27 0.72
N GLY A 98 27.98 4.70 -0.35
CA GLY A 98 28.67 3.80 -1.26
C GLY A 98 28.53 2.31 -0.93
N ASP A 99 27.86 1.96 0.19
CA ASP A 99 27.59 0.57 0.54
C ASP A 99 26.46 0.01 -0.34
N LEU A 100 26.81 -0.85 -1.28
CA LEU A 100 25.84 -1.63 -2.04
C LEU A 100 25.34 -2.79 -1.17
N LEU A 101 24.03 -2.83 -0.94
CA LEU A 101 23.43 -3.98 -0.29
C LEU A 101 23.51 -5.22 -1.19
N ALA A 102 23.86 -6.34 -0.58
CA ALA A 102 23.71 -7.65 -1.19
C ALA A 102 22.23 -7.97 -1.43
N MET A 103 21.98 -8.84 -2.40
CA MET A 103 20.62 -9.22 -2.80
C MET A 103 19.78 -9.77 -1.62
N LEU A 104 20.40 -10.52 -0.71
CA LEU A 104 19.73 -11.05 0.49
C LEU A 104 19.37 -9.96 1.50
N GLU A 105 20.16 -8.89 1.58
CA GLU A 105 19.88 -7.75 2.45
C GLU A 105 18.69 -6.95 1.90
N TYR A 106 18.63 -6.73 0.58
CA TYR A 106 17.44 -6.15 -0.06
C TYR A 106 16.19 -6.99 0.16
N SER A 107 16.30 -8.32 0.03
CA SER A 107 15.18 -9.22 0.33
C SER A 107 14.70 -9.08 1.77
N SER A 108 15.63 -8.99 2.72
CA SER A 108 15.32 -8.82 4.14
C SER A 108 14.60 -7.49 4.41
N LEU A 109 15.04 -6.39 3.77
CA LEU A 109 14.37 -5.09 3.90
C LEU A 109 12.96 -5.08 3.33
N LEU A 110 12.74 -5.76 2.20
CA LEU A 110 11.41 -5.91 1.62
C LEU A 110 10.51 -6.73 2.54
N GLN A 111 11.06 -7.79 3.15
CA GLN A 111 10.33 -8.65 4.09
C GLN A 111 9.97 -7.96 5.41
N LEU A 112 10.71 -6.93 5.84
CA LEU A 112 10.29 -6.08 6.96
C LEU A 112 8.98 -5.33 6.70
N LEU A 113 8.65 -5.06 5.43
CA LEU A 113 7.42 -4.35 5.04
C LEU A 113 6.33 -5.30 4.53
N CYS A 114 6.72 -6.43 3.94
CA CYS A 114 5.85 -7.43 3.29
C CYS A 114 6.37 -8.84 3.64
N PRO A 115 5.85 -9.50 4.68
CA PRO A 115 6.46 -10.70 5.27
C PRO A 115 6.71 -11.86 4.30
N ASP A 116 5.86 -12.01 3.28
CA ASP A 116 5.88 -13.04 2.25
C ASP A 116 6.45 -12.53 0.90
N PHE A 117 7.23 -11.44 0.90
CA PHE A 117 7.76 -10.87 -0.34
C PHE A 117 8.59 -11.92 -1.12
N PRO A 118 8.28 -12.19 -2.39
CA PRO A 118 8.92 -13.24 -3.18
C PRO A 118 10.37 -12.90 -3.51
N VAL A 119 11.28 -13.79 -3.14
CA VAL A 119 12.73 -13.64 -3.36
C VAL A 119 13.05 -13.60 -4.87
N GLU A 120 12.27 -14.31 -5.68
CA GLU A 120 12.44 -14.37 -7.13
C GLU A 120 12.30 -12.98 -7.76
N MET A 121 11.40 -12.13 -7.24
CA MET A 121 11.24 -10.76 -7.72
C MET A 121 12.49 -9.93 -7.47
N VAL A 122 13.17 -10.15 -6.33
CA VAL A 122 14.45 -9.49 -6.02
C VAL A 122 15.55 -9.96 -6.96
N GLN A 123 15.59 -11.27 -7.26
CA GLN A 123 16.56 -11.86 -8.21
C GLN A 123 16.38 -11.33 -9.63
N HIS A 124 15.12 -11.13 -10.06
CA HIS A 124 14.84 -10.58 -11.38
C HIS A 124 15.26 -9.11 -11.48
N ALA A 125 14.93 -8.29 -10.47
CA ALA A 125 15.32 -6.88 -10.44
C ALA A 125 16.86 -6.72 -10.46
N ALA A 126 17.58 -7.46 -9.61
CA ALA A 126 19.03 -7.40 -9.57
C ALA A 126 19.70 -7.77 -10.91
N ARG A 127 19.12 -8.74 -11.65
CA ARG A 127 19.62 -9.13 -12.98
C ARG A 127 19.36 -8.08 -14.06
N SER A 128 18.29 -7.30 -13.94
CA SER A 128 17.97 -6.23 -14.89
C SER A 128 18.87 -5.00 -14.72
N ASP A 129 19.39 -4.72 -13.53
CA ASP A 129 20.33 -3.62 -13.27
C ASP A 129 21.79 -3.97 -13.64
N LEU A 130 22.08 -5.23 -13.95
CA LEU A 130 23.40 -5.77 -14.33
C LEU A 130 23.55 -6.02 -15.85
N ALA A 131 22.56 -5.64 -16.66
CA ALA A 131 22.54 -5.77 -18.12
C ALA A 131 22.52 -4.39 -18.79
#